data_AF-A0A026W079-F1
#
_entry.id   AF-A0A026W079-F1
#
_cell.length_a   1.000
_cell.length_b   1.000
_cell.length_c   1.000
_cell.angle_alpha   90.00
_cell.angle_beta   90.00
_cell.angle_gamma   90.00
#
_symmetry.space_group_name_H-M   'P 1'
#
loop_
_entity.id
_entity.type
_entity.pdbx_description
1 polymer ?
#
loop_
_entity_poly.entity_id
_entity_poly.type
_entity_poly.pdbx_seq_one_letter_code
_entity_poly.pdbx_strand_id
1 'polypeptide(L)'
;MTPFRDNGHLTRSQIVYNTKLSSIRSIIERSFGLLKSKFRRLKFLDISDIELGNEMIAAACVLHNFIIDNDRLNVLDEDYVNDAVVEIHQEDVMNEEVEQAVEKRREIVNRF
;
A
#
# COMPACT_ATOMS: atom_id res chain seq x y z
N MET A 1 -2.33 -6.55 7.48
CA MET A 1 -2.54 -5.90 8.81
C MET A 1 -3.91 -5.28 8.87
N THR A 2 -4.70 -5.54 9.91
CA THR A 2 -6.08 -5.03 10.02
C THR A 2 -6.18 -3.93 11.07
N PRO A 3 -6.90 -2.82 10.81
CA PRO A 3 -7.16 -1.81 11.83
C PRO A 3 -8.13 -2.34 12.89
N PHE A 4 -8.14 -1.76 14.08
CA PHE A 4 -9.26 -1.91 15.02
C PHE A 4 -10.45 -1.12 14.48
N ARG A 5 -11.63 -1.74 14.49
CA ARG A 5 -12.86 -1.06 14.09
C ARG A 5 -13.21 -0.01 15.13
N ASP A 6 -13.31 1.24 14.71
CA ASP A 6 -13.68 2.33 15.61
C ASP A 6 -15.20 2.32 15.84
N ASN A 7 -15.59 2.06 17.08
CA ASN A 7 -16.96 2.12 17.56
C ASN A 7 -17.12 3.19 18.67
N GLY A 8 -16.18 4.13 18.76
CA GLY A 8 -16.12 5.15 19.81
C GLY A 8 -15.46 4.71 21.12
N HIS A 9 -15.03 3.45 21.22
CA HIS A 9 -14.46 2.88 22.45
C HIS A 9 -13.07 2.28 22.26
N LEU A 10 -12.28 2.81 21.32
CA LEU A 10 -10.89 2.37 21.14
C LEU A 10 -10.03 2.77 22.34
N THR A 11 -9.20 1.84 22.79
CA THR A 11 -8.19 2.13 23.81
C THR A 11 -7.10 3.05 23.22
N ARG A 12 -6.35 3.72 24.10
CA ARG A 12 -5.24 4.59 23.66
C ARG A 12 -4.24 3.84 22.77
N SER A 13 -3.88 2.60 23.12
CA SER A 13 -2.94 1.79 22.34
C SER A 13 -3.50 1.38 20.98
N GLN A 14 -4.82 1.10 20.90
CA GLN A 14 -5.50 0.81 19.63
C GLN A 14 -5.56 2.05 18.73
N ILE A 15 -5.81 3.24 19.28
CA ILE A 15 -5.77 4.51 18.53
C ILE A 15 -4.36 4.71 17.96
N VAL A 16 -3.32 4.60 18.79
CA VAL A 16 -1.92 4.78 18.35
C VAL A 16 -1.56 3.79 17.24
N TYR A 17 -1.97 2.53 17.38
CA TYR A 17 -1.79 1.52 16.35
C TYR A 17 -2.51 1.91 15.04
N ASN A 18 -3.79 2.27 15.10
CA ASN A 18 -4.57 2.65 13.92
C ASN A 18 -3.96 3.88 13.22
N THR A 19 -3.53 4.89 13.97
CA THR A 19 -2.87 6.09 13.42
C THR A 19 -1.54 5.77 12.74
N LYS A 20 -0.69 4.94 13.36
CA LYS A 20 0.57 4.51 12.73
C LYS A 20 0.30 3.72 11.45
N LEU A 21 -0.66 2.80 11.52
CA LEU A 21 -1.03 1.96 10.39
C LEU A 21 -1.59 2.78 9.23
N SER A 22 -2.46 3.76 9.48
CA SER A 22 -2.99 4.65 8.43
C SER A 22 -1.88 5.53 7.85
N SER A 23 -1.01 6.09 8.68
CA SER A 23 0.13 6.90 8.23
C SER A 23 1.05 6.13 7.27
N ILE A 24 1.39 4.88 7.60
CA ILE A 24 2.21 4.01 6.74
C ILE A 24 1.47 3.70 5.44
N ARG A 25 0.17 3.36 5.50
CA ARG A 25 -0.64 3.11 4.29
C ARG A 25 -0.65 4.30 3.35
N SER A 26 -0.89 5.50 3.88
CA SER A 26 -0.91 6.70 3.05
C SER A 26 0.44 6.96 2.36
N ILE A 27 1.57 6.60 2.98
CA ILE A 27 2.89 6.67 2.31
C ILE A 27 2.95 5.67 1.16
N ILE A 28 2.60 4.40 1.42
CA ILE A 28 2.63 3.33 0.41
C ILE A 28 1.71 3.64 -0.78
N GLU A 29 0.49 4.06 -0.51
CA GLU A 29 -0.51 4.41 -1.53
C GLU A 29 -0.02 5.57 -2.40
N ARG A 30 0.57 6.62 -1.79
CA ARG A 30 1.17 7.73 -2.53
C ARG A 30 2.34 7.26 -3.40
N SER A 31 3.26 6.46 -2.86
CA SER A 31 4.39 5.93 -3.62
C SER A 31 3.93 5.10 -4.82
N PHE A 32 2.93 4.24 -4.66
CA PHE A 32 2.38 3.49 -5.79
C PHE A 32 1.58 4.35 -6.77
N GLY A 33 0.91 5.40 -6.28
CA GLY A 33 0.26 6.39 -7.15
C GLY A 33 1.25 7.05 -8.09
N LEU A 34 2.37 7.54 -7.54
CA LEU A 34 3.47 8.17 -8.30
C LEU A 34 4.16 7.19 -9.24
N LEU A 35 4.38 5.95 -8.80
CA LEU A 35 4.96 4.91 -9.66
C LEU A 35 4.06 4.66 -10.89
N LYS A 36 2.75 4.50 -10.69
CA LYS A 36 1.80 4.22 -11.77
C LYS A 36 1.50 5.44 -12.65
N SER A 37 1.52 6.66 -12.09
CA SER A 37 1.35 7.90 -12.87
C SER A 37 2.50 8.08 -13.86
N LYS A 38 3.73 7.88 -13.37
CA LYS A 38 4.97 8.04 -14.14
C LYS A 38 5.19 6.91 -15.12
N PHE A 39 5.00 5.66 -14.69
CA PHE A 39 5.14 4.47 -15.53
C PHE A 39 3.76 3.96 -15.95
N ARG A 40 3.08 4.70 -16.84
CA ARG A 40 1.71 4.38 -17.30
C ARG A 40 1.52 2.95 -17.79
N ARG A 41 2.57 2.28 -18.26
CA ARG A 41 2.55 0.86 -18.66
C ARG A 41 2.11 -0.06 -17.51
N LEU A 42 2.36 0.31 -16.26
CA LEU A 42 1.91 -0.43 -15.07
C LEU A 42 0.39 -0.34 -14.82
N LYS A 43 -0.33 0.60 -15.45
CA LYS A 43 -1.79 0.66 -15.36
C LYS A 43 -2.46 -0.50 -16.11
N PHE A 44 -1.83 -0.96 -17.20
CA PHE A 44 -2.34 -2.03 -18.06
C PHE A 44 -1.16 -2.91 -18.53
N LEU A 45 -0.87 -3.94 -17.73
CA LEU A 45 0.09 -4.99 -18.06
C LEU A 45 -0.66 -6.17 -18.69
N ASP A 46 -1.07 -6.00 -19.95
CA ASP A 46 -1.59 -7.10 -20.77
C ASP A 46 -0.41 -7.94 -21.28
N ILE A 47 0.06 -8.85 -20.43
CA ILE A 47 1.22 -9.71 -20.68
C ILE A 47 0.81 -11.13 -20.25
N SER A 48 0.92 -12.09 -21.17
CA SER A 48 0.62 -13.50 -20.88
C SER A 48 1.74 -14.21 -20.13
N ASP A 49 2.96 -13.66 -20.20
CA ASP A 49 4.14 -14.12 -19.48
C ASP A 49 4.25 -13.41 -18.11
N ILE A 50 4.03 -14.17 -17.05
CA ILE A 50 4.06 -13.68 -15.66
C ILE A 50 5.47 -13.25 -15.25
N GLU A 51 6.51 -13.95 -15.71
CA GLU A 51 7.90 -13.62 -15.34
C GLU A 51 8.29 -12.28 -15.95
N LEU A 52 7.96 -12.06 -17.22
CA LEU A 52 8.14 -10.77 -17.87
C LEU A 52 7.36 -9.66 -17.16
N GLY A 53 6.13 -9.94 -16.71
CA GLY A 53 5.34 -9.02 -15.90
C GLY A 53 6.07 -8.61 -14.61
N ASN A 54 6.64 -9.58 -13.90
CA ASN A 54 7.41 -9.36 -12.68
C ASN A 54 8.68 -8.53 -12.95
N GLU A 55 9.42 -8.84 -14.01
CA GLU A 55 10.61 -8.08 -14.42
C GLU A 55 10.27 -6.63 -14.75
N MET A 56 9.17 -6.40 -15.48
CA MET A 56 8.71 -5.04 -15.81
C MET A 56 8.35 -4.23 -14.56
N ILE A 57 7.65 -4.85 -13.60
CA ILE A 57 7.30 -4.20 -12.32
C ILE A 57 8.58 -3.89 -11.54
N ALA A 58 9.51 -4.83 -11.43
CA ALA A 58 10.77 -4.66 -10.72
C ALA A 58 11.63 -3.54 -11.35
N ALA A 59 11.76 -3.53 -12.68
CA ALA A 59 12.49 -2.50 -13.40
C ALA A 59 11.89 -1.10 -13.18
N ALA A 60 10.56 -0.98 -13.18
CA ALA A 60 9.88 0.28 -12.89
C ALA A 60 10.14 0.76 -11.45
N CYS A 61 10.11 -0.14 -10.47
CA CYS A 61 10.45 0.19 -9.07
C CYS A 61 11.90 0.66 -8.93
N VAL A 62 12.87 -0.03 -9.54
CA VAL A 62 14.28 0.36 -9.50
C VAL A 62 14.49 1.73 -10.13
N LEU A 63 13.91 1.96 -11.31
CA LEU A 63 14.04 3.24 -12.00
C LEU A 63 13.32 4.37 -11.25
N HIS A 64 12.19 4.09 -10.62
CA HIS A 64 11.50 5.05 -9.77
C HIS A 64 12.37 5.51 -8.60
N ASN A 65 12.96 4.55 -7.87
CA ASN A 65 13.84 4.84 -6.74
C ASN A 65 15.09 5.60 -7.19
N PHE A 66 15.71 5.17 -8.30
CA PHE A 66 16.85 5.88 -8.88
C PHE A 66 16.52 7.34 -9.18
N ILE A 67 15.35 7.60 -9.76
CA ILE A 67 14.93 8.97 -10.07
C ILE A 67 14.67 9.77 -8.79
N ILE A 68 14.01 9.21 -7.77
CA ILE A 68 13.81 9.89 -6.48
C ILE A 68 15.16 10.25 -5.82
N ASP A 69 16.15 9.37 -5.92
CA ASP A 69 17.45 9.57 -5.29
C ASP A 69 18.30 10.62 -6.03
N ASN A 70 18.19 10.71 -7.36
CA ASN A 70 19.03 11.57 -8.21
C ASN A 70 18.39 12.90 -8.59
N ASP A 71 17.08 12.90 -8.78
CA ASP A 71 16.28 14.07 -9.08
C ASP A 71 15.49 14.32 -7.81
N ARG A 72 15.70 15.45 -7.12
CA ARG A 72 14.85 15.86 -5.98
C ARG A 72 13.46 16.22 -6.50
N LEU A 73 12.81 15.31 -7.25
CA LEU A 73 11.49 15.48 -7.81
C LEU A 73 10.63 15.98 -6.68
N ASN A 74 10.09 17.19 -6.89
CA ASN A 74 9.08 17.75 -6.04
C ASN A 74 7.92 16.77 -6.07
N VAL A 75 7.89 15.84 -5.10
CA VAL A 75 6.77 14.94 -4.80
C VAL A 75 5.46 15.73 -4.58
N LEU A 76 5.57 17.06 -4.51
CA LEU A 76 4.51 18.05 -4.36
C LEU A 76 3.91 18.55 -5.71
N ASP A 77 4.59 18.38 -6.85
CA ASP A 77 4.22 19.02 -8.14
C ASP A 77 3.63 18.07 -9.20
N GLU A 78 3.63 16.75 -8.99
CA GLU A 78 2.92 15.83 -9.88
C GLU A 78 1.43 15.79 -9.49
N ASP A 79 0.62 16.54 -10.24
CA ASP A 79 -0.84 16.56 -10.14
C ASP A 79 -1.41 15.14 -9.97
N TYR A 80 -1.92 14.89 -8.76
CA TYR A 80 -2.41 13.61 -8.31
C TYR A 80 -3.65 13.24 -9.13
N VAL A 81 -3.48 12.46 -10.20
CA VAL A 81 -4.60 11.77 -10.83
C VAL A 81 -5.01 10.69 -9.84
N ASN A 82 -6.05 10.98 -9.08
CA ASN A 82 -6.72 10.04 -8.18
C ASN A 82 -7.28 8.91 -9.08
N ASP A 83 -6.44 7.94 -9.44
CA ASP A 83 -6.90 6.67 -9.97
C ASP A 83 -7.82 6.13 -8.89
N ALA A 84 -9.13 6.19 -9.14
CA ALA A 84 -10.11 5.59 -8.27
C ALA A 84 -9.58 4.22 -7.86
N VAL A 85 -9.42 4.04 -6.55
CA VAL A 85 -8.93 2.78 -5.98
C VAL A 85 -9.78 1.69 -6.61
N VAL A 86 -9.19 0.88 -7.48
CA VAL A 86 -9.86 -0.31 -7.96
C VAL A 86 -10.08 -1.14 -6.71
N GLU A 87 -11.32 -1.22 -6.25
CA GLU A 87 -11.72 -2.19 -5.24
C GLU A 87 -11.41 -3.57 -5.82
N ILE A 88 -10.21 -4.08 -5.50
CA ILE A 88 -9.91 -5.49 -5.65
C ILE A 88 -10.99 -6.16 -4.80
N HIS A 89 -11.96 -6.78 -5.47
CA HIS A 89 -12.94 -7.62 -4.80
C HIS A 89 -12.11 -8.72 -4.13
N GLN A 90 -11.96 -8.61 -2.80
CA GLN A 90 -11.40 -9.68 -2.00
C GLN A 90 -12.37 -10.84 -2.11
N GLU A 91 -12.05 -11.78 -3.01
CA GLU A 91 -12.62 -13.13 -2.97
C GLU A 91 -12.44 -13.69 -1.56
N ASP A 92 -13.43 -14.46 -1.10
CA ASP A 92 -13.60 -14.98 0.26
C ASP A 92 -12.28 -15.32 0.96
N VAL A 93 -11.78 -14.37 1.76
CA VAL A 93 -10.58 -14.54 2.57
C VAL A 93 -10.88 -15.66 3.57
N MET A 94 -10.11 -16.75 3.49
CA MET A 94 -10.21 -17.89 4.40
C MET A 94 -10.21 -17.40 5.87
N ASN A 95 -11.14 -17.91 6.70
CA ASN A 95 -11.28 -17.51 8.11
C ASN A 95 -9.95 -17.53 8.88
N GLU A 96 -9.04 -18.45 8.55
CA GLU A 96 -7.73 -18.57 9.17
C GLU A 96 -6.83 -17.35 8.93
N GLU A 97 -6.84 -16.75 7.73
CA GLU A 97 -6.01 -15.57 7.43
C GLU A 97 -6.52 -14.33 8.17
N VAL A 98 -7.85 -14.22 8.31
CA VAL A 98 -8.48 -13.17 9.10
C VAL A 98 -8.06 -13.31 10.56
N GLU A 99 -8.11 -14.52 11.12
CA GLU A 99 -7.73 -14.80 12.50
C GLU A 99 -6.25 -14.51 12.76
N GLN A 100 -5.35 -14.94 11.86
CA GLN A 100 -3.92 -14.61 11.92
C GLN A 100 -3.68 -13.11 11.89
N ALA A 101 -4.38 -12.36 11.04
CA ALA A 101 -4.24 -10.90 10.98
C ALA A 101 -4.73 -10.22 12.26
N VAL A 102 -5.79 -10.75 12.89
CA VAL A 102 -6.30 -10.29 14.18
C VAL A 102 -5.31 -10.56 15.29
N GLU A 103 -4.68 -11.72 15.32
CA GLU A 103 -3.71 -12.05 16.36
C GLU A 103 -2.45 -11.20 16.22
N LYS A 104 -1.95 -11.05 15.00
CA LYS A 104 -0.78 -10.21 14.72
C LYS A 104 -0.97 -8.75 15.13
N ARG A 105 -2.16 -8.16 14.93
CA ARG A 105 -2.44 -6.80 15.43
C ARG A 105 -2.50 -6.74 16.96
N ARG A 106 -3.00 -7.78 17.64
CA ARG A 106 -3.05 -7.84 19.11
C ARG A 106 -1.65 -7.89 19.69
N GLU A 107 -0.79 -8.76 19.15
CA GLU A 107 0.62 -8.84 19.54
C GLU A 107 1.33 -7.48 19.39
N ILE A 108 1.12 -6.78 18.29
CA ILE A 108 1.76 -5.49 18.03
C ILE A 108 1.26 -4.42 19.00
N VAL A 109 -0.03 -4.39 19.31
CA VAL A 109 -0.58 -3.45 20.29
C VAL A 109 -0.03 -3.71 21.69
N ASN A 110 0.13 -4.98 22.07
CA ASN A 110 0.62 -5.37 23.39
C ASN A 110 2.13 -5.14 23.60
N ARG A 111 2.87 -4.76 22.54
CA ARG A 111 4.29 -4.38 22.63
C ARG A 111 4.52 -2.91 23.01
N PHE A 112 3.45 -2.13 23.17
CA PHE A 112 3.46 -0.71 23.56
C PHE A 112 2.79 -0.54 24.92
#